data_AF-A0A1F2UWH2-F1
#
_entry.id   AF-A0A1F2UWH2-F1
#
_cell.length_a   1.000
_cell.length_b   1.000
_cell.length_c   1.000
_cell.angle_alpha   90.00
_cell.angle_beta   90.00
_cell.angle_gamma   90.00
#
_symmetry.space_group_name_H-M   'P 1'
#
loop_
_entity.id
_entity.type
_entity.pdbx_description
1 polymer ?
#
loop_
_entity_poly.entity_id
_entity_poly.type
_entity_poly.pdbx_seq_one_letter_code
_entity_poly.pdbx_strand_id
1 'polypeptide(L)' 'MKVIRIPKSLSQEGDLVLIPRREYEKLLQLKKIREFRPTANQKDALKRAERNLKRGKTLSYDAVARALGLAD' A
#
# COMPACT_ATOMS: atom_id res chain seq x y z
N MET A 1 -35.69 -7.43 11.39
CA MET A 1 -35.08 -6.10 11.16
C MET A 1 -34.32 -5.69 12.42
N LYS A 2 -33.02 -5.43 12.34
CA LYS A 2 -32.21 -5.03 13.51
C LYS A 2 -32.06 -3.51 13.48
N VAL A 3 -32.71 -2.82 14.42
CA VAL A 3 -32.70 -1.36 14.50
C VAL A 3 -31.44 -0.92 15.23
N ILE A 4 -30.58 -0.14 14.56
CA ILE A 4 -29.38 0.45 15.14
C ILE A 4 -29.73 1.89 15.52
N ARG A 5 -29.62 2.23 16.81
CA ARG A 5 -29.86 3.60 17.29
C ARG A 5 -28.55 4.37 17.30
N ILE A 6 -28.54 5.50 16.61
CA ILE A 6 -27.40 6.40 16.52
C ILE A 6 -27.66 7.59 17.46
N PRO A 7 -26.79 7.86 18.45
CA PRO A 7 -26.89 9.04 19.30
C PRO A 7 -26.91 10.35 18.50
N LYS A 8 -27.78 11.30 18.89
CA LYS A 8 -27.89 12.61 18.23
C LYS A 8 -26.61 13.44 18.30
N SER A 9 -25.76 13.21 19.31
CA SER A 9 -24.46 13.86 19.42
C SER A 9 -23.54 13.53 18.25
N LEU A 10 -23.56 12.29 17.76
CA LEU A 10 -22.72 11.85 16.63
C LEU A 10 -23.21 12.38 15.27
N SER A 11 -24.48 12.78 15.16
CA SER A 11 -25.03 13.37 13.92
C SER A 11 -24.82 14.88 13.83
N GLN A 12 -24.32 15.54 14.89
CA GLN A 12 -24.11 16.99 14.91
C GLN A 12 -22.74 17.41 14.37
N GLU A 13 -21.78 16.49 14.29
CA GLU A 13 -20.39 16.76 13.89
C GLU A 13 -20.17 16.76 12.36
N GLY A 14 -21.22 16.56 11.56
CA GLY A 14 -21.17 16.56 10.10
C GLY A 14 -21.76 15.30 9.45
N ASP A 15 -21.18 14.87 8.34
CA ASP A 15 -21.64 13.71 7.58
C ASP A 15 -21.31 12.38 8.30
N LEU A 16 -22.35 11.67 8.72
CA LEU A 16 -22.21 10.36 9.36
C LEU A 16 -22.29 9.23 8.33
N VAL A 17 -21.27 8.37 8.31
CA VAL A 17 -21.23 7.18 7.44
C VAL A 17 -21.23 5.91 8.30
N LEU A 18 -22.18 5.02 8.04
CA LEU A 18 -22.23 3.69 8.64
C LEU A 18 -21.46 2.71 7.76
N ILE A 19 -20.43 2.08 8.30
CA ILE A 19 -19.69 1.01 7.62
C ILE A 19 -19.59 -0.21 8.53
N PRO A 20 -19.54 -1.43 7.97
CA PRO A 20 -19.32 -2.59 8.79
C PRO A 20 -17.91 -2.56 9.41
N ARG A 21 -17.78 -3.21 10.57
CA ARG A 21 -16.56 -3.16 11.38
C ARG A 21 -15.31 -3.59 10.60
N ARG A 22 -15.45 -4.61 9.75
CA ARG A 22 -14.34 -5.16 8.97
C ARG A 22 -13.78 -4.14 7.98
N GLU A 23 -14.63 -3.36 7.34
CA GLU A 23 -14.24 -2.27 6.44
C GLU A 23 -13.57 -1.13 7.20
N TYR A 24 -14.10 -0.76 8.37
CA TYR A 24 -13.48 0.26 9.23
C TYR A 24 -12.04 -0.13 9.63
N GLU A 25 -11.82 -1.37 10.03
CA GLU A 25 -10.50 -1.87 10.42
C GLU A 25 -9.50 -1.84 9.25
N LYS A 26 -9.95 -2.14 8.02
CA LYS A 26 -9.11 -2.00 6.81
C LYS A 26 -8.73 -0.54 6.54
N LEU A 27 -9.65 0.40 6.68
CA LEU A 27 -9.37 1.83 6.49
C LEU A 27 -8.35 2.35 7.53
N LEU A 28 -8.44 1.86 8.77
CA LEU A 28 -7.44 2.18 9.80
C LEU A 28 -6.06 1.61 9.47
N GLN A 29 -5.98 0.43 8.86
CA GLN A 29 -4.71 -0.14 8.39
C GLN A 29 -4.09 0.71 7.27
N LEU A 30 -4.90 1.21 6.33
CA LEU A 30 -4.43 2.10 5.26
C LEU A 30 -3.82 3.39 5.82
N LYS A 31 -4.43 3.99 6.85
CA LYS A 31 -3.87 5.19 7.53
C LYS A 31 -2.49 4.95 8.14
N LYS A 32 -2.12 3.71 8.46
CA LYS A 32 -0.81 3.37 9.04
C LYS A 32 0.29 3.21 7.98
N ILE A 33 -0.08 3.05 6.72
CA ILE A 33 0.88 2.90 5.64
C ILE A 33 1.46 4.29 5.36
N ARG A 34 2.75 4.49 5.69
CA ARG A 34 3.47 5.69 5.27
C ARG A 34 3.52 5.69 3.74
N GLU A 35 2.90 6.68 3.12
CA GLU A 35 3.07 6.93 1.70
C GLU A 35 4.55 7.10 1.39
N PHE A 36 5.07 6.22 0.54
CA PHE A 36 6.45 6.30 0.11
C PHE A 36 6.62 7.52 -0.81
N ARG A 37 7.37 8.52 -0.35
CA ARG A 37 7.77 9.67 -1.17
C ARG A 37 9.17 9.41 -1.73
N PRO A 38 9.30 8.96 -2.99
CA PRO A 38 10.61 8.65 -3.55
C PRO A 38 11.48 9.90 -3.68
N THR A 39 12.76 9.77 -3.34
CA THR A 39 13.79 10.77 -3.65
C THR A 39 14.02 10.83 -5.17
N ALA A 40 14.68 11.89 -5.65
CA ALA A 40 15.01 12.03 -7.08
C ALA A 40 15.77 10.80 -7.62
N ASN A 41 16.76 10.33 -6.87
CA ASN A 41 17.54 9.13 -7.22
C ASN A 41 16.69 7.86 -7.30
N GLN A 42 15.69 7.71 -6.41
CA GLN A 42 14.77 6.57 -6.44
C GLN A 42 13.83 6.63 -7.64
N LYS A 43 13.37 7.83 -8.03
CA LYS A 43 12.58 8.02 -9.25
C LYS A 43 13.38 7.63 -10.50
N ASP A 44 14.65 8.03 -10.56
CA ASP A 44 15.51 7.68 -11.69
C ASP A 44 15.90 6.20 -11.71
N ALA A 45 16.04 5.57 -10.54
CA ALA A 45 16.18 4.12 -10.42
C ALA A 45 14.95 3.38 -10.98
N LEU A 46 13.74 3.83 -10.67
CA LEU A 46 12.50 3.27 -11.23
C LEU A 46 12.43 3.40 -12.75
N LYS A 47 12.72 4.60 -13.29
CA LYS A 47 12.79 4.81 -14.75
C LYS A 47 13.82 3.90 -15.44
N ARG A 48 14.95 3.62 -14.78
CA ARG A 48 15.95 2.66 -15.28
C ARG A 48 15.42 1.23 -15.24
N ALA A 49 14.79 0.83 -14.13
CA ALA A 49 14.19 -0.49 -13.97
C ALA A 49 13.12 -0.76 -15.05
N GLU A 50 12.23 0.18 -15.30
CA GLU A 50 11.21 0.06 -16.35
C GLU A 50 11.81 -0.10 -17.75
N ARG A 51 12.86 0.69 -18.07
CA ARG A 51 13.57 0.57 -19.35
C ARG A 51 14.28 -0.78 -19.49
N ASN A 52 14.86 -1.29 -18.41
CA ASN A 52 15.51 -2.61 -18.41
C ASN A 52 14.48 -3.72 -18.61
N LEU A 53 13.33 -3.64 -17.94
CA LEU A 53 12.23 -4.59 -18.09
C LEU A 53 11.72 -4.63 -19.54
N LYS A 54 11.46 -3.46 -20.15
CA LYS A 54 11.04 -3.38 -21.57
C LYS A 54 12.06 -3.96 -22.55
N ARG A 55 13.34 -3.96 -22.17
CA ARG A 55 14.45 -4.52 -22.97
C ARG A 55 14.76 -5.99 -22.63
N GLY A 56 13.97 -6.63 -21.76
CA GLY A 56 14.22 -7.99 -21.29
C GLY A 56 15.47 -8.14 -20.41
N LYS A 57 16.04 -7.04 -19.91
CA LYS A 57 17.22 -7.03 -19.04
C LYS A 57 16.80 -7.22 -17.58
N THR A 58 16.38 -8.44 -17.25
CA THR A 58 15.97 -8.84 -15.89
C THR A 58 16.92 -9.90 -15.34
N LEU A 59 17.04 -9.97 -14.02
CA LEU A 59 17.72 -11.07 -13.35
C LEU A 59 16.70 -12.10 -12.88
N SER A 60 17.02 -13.38 -13.01
CA SER A 60 16.24 -14.45 -12.39
C SER A 60 16.45 -14.45 -10.87
N TYR A 61 15.55 -15.09 -10.15
CA TYR A 61 15.67 -15.23 -8.70
C TYR A 61 17.01 -15.85 -8.30
N ASP A 62 17.44 -16.93 -8.96
CA ASP A 62 18.70 -17.61 -8.66
C ASP A 62 19.92 -16.72 -8.91
N ALA A 63 19.89 -15.91 -9.98
CA ALA A 63 20.95 -14.96 -10.28
C ALA A 63 21.04 -13.86 -9.20
N VAL A 64 19.90 -13.40 -8.69
CA VAL A 64 19.83 -12.45 -7.57
C VAL A 64 20.32 -13.11 -6.28
N ALA A 65 19.86 -14.33 -5.98
CA ALA A 65 20.23 -15.07 -4.79
C ALA A 65 21.75 -15.32 -4.73
N ARG A 66 22.36 -15.76 -5.84
CA ARG A 66 23.80 -15.95 -5.94
C ARG A 66 24.57 -14.63 -5.81
N ALA A 67 24.11 -13.56 -6.45
CA ALA A 67 24.75 -12.24 -6.35
C ALA A 67 24.70 -11.66 -4.93
N LEU A 68 23.68 -12.03 -4.15
CA LEU A 68 23.50 -11.61 -2.75
C LEU A 68 24.07 -12.61 -1.74
N GLY A 69 24.63 -13.74 -2.17
CA GLY A 69 25.17 -14.79 -1.29
C GLY A 69 24.09 -15.55 -0.52
N LEU A 70 22.86 -15.60 -1.03
CA LEU A 70 21.72 -16.30 -0.43
C LEU A 70 21.54 -17.74 -0.92
N ALA A 71 22.31 -18.14 -1.93
CA ALA A 71 22.32 -19.49 -2.49
C ALA A 71 23.76 -19.91 -2.81
N ASP A 72 24.08 -21.18 -2.54
CA ASP A 72 25.39 -21.82 -2.77
C ASP A 72 25.73 -21.97 -4.27
#